data_AF-A0A381XGS6-F1
#
_entry.id   AF-A0A381XGS6-F1
#
_cell.length_a   1.000
_cell.length_b   1.000
_cell.length_c   1.000
_cell.angle_alpha   90.00
_cell.angle_beta   90.00
_cell.angle_gamma   90.00
#
_symmetry.space_group_name_H-M   'P 1'
#
loop_
_entity.id
_entity.type
_entity.pdbx_description
1 polymer ?
#
loop_
_entity_poly.entity_id
_entity_poly.type
_entity_poly.pdbx_seq_one_letter_code
_entity_poly.pdbx_strand_id
1 'polypeptide(L)' 'MWIQKTFSIPSHSRGFHLITDEVLRNTEGIKNIKIGILHLFIKHTSASLTINEDADPTVRADFESHFNQIVPENQPYYK' A
#
# COMPACT_ATOMS: atom_id res chain seq x y z
N MET A 1 -10.88 21.71 -9.28
CA MET A 1 -11.71 21.00 -8.27
C MET A 1 -10.80 20.10 -7.47
N TRP A 2 -10.86 20.13 -6.14
CA TRP A 2 -10.10 19.24 -5.25
C TRP A 2 -11.09 18.33 -4.52
N ILE A 3 -10.84 17.02 -4.55
CA ILE A 3 -11.65 16.01 -3.85
C ILE A 3 -10.75 15.36 -2.81
N GLN A 4 -11.21 15.33 -1.56
CA GLN A 4 -10.51 14.68 -0.47
C GLN A 4 -11.47 13.74 0.27
N LYS A 5 -11.05 12.49 0.45
CA LYS A 5 -11.80 11.47 1.20
C LYS A 5 -10.83 10.69 2.08
N THR A 6 -11.22 10.46 3.32
CA THR A 6 -10.55 9.51 4.22
C THR A 6 -11.38 8.24 4.27
N PHE A 7 -10.75 7.08 4.17
CA PHE A 7 -11.38 5.78 4.28
C PHE A 7 -10.45 4.81 4.99
N SER A 8 -10.99 3.69 5.46
CA SER A 8 -10.25 2.61 6.10
C SER A 8 -10.31 1.35 5.23
N ILE A 9 -9.26 0.54 5.31
CA ILE A 9 -9.20 -0.80 4.72
C ILE A 9 -9.05 -1.84 5.83
N PRO A 10 -9.37 -3.13 5.59
CA PRO A 10 -9.12 -4.18 6.55
C PRO A 10 -7.66 -4.23 7.01
N SER A 11 -7.42 -4.64 8.25
CA SER A 11 -6.06 -4.88 8.73
C SER A 11 -5.48 -6.12 8.07
N HIS A 12 -4.22 -6.05 7.66
CA HIS A 12 -3.48 -7.18 7.13
C HIS A 12 -2.40 -7.62 8.11
N SER A 13 -2.04 -8.91 8.05
CA SER A 13 -0.79 -9.37 8.65
C SER A 13 0.40 -8.69 7.98
N ARG A 14 1.57 -8.80 8.60
CA ARG A 14 2.83 -8.39 7.95
C ARG A 14 2.95 -9.02 6.56
N GLY A 15 3.48 -8.24 5.62
CA GLY A 15 3.72 -8.65 4.23
C GLY A 15 3.29 -7.58 3.24
N PHE A 16 3.28 -7.94 1.96
CA PHE A 16 2.82 -7.08 0.87
C PHE A 16 1.42 -7.49 0.42
N HIS A 17 0.50 -6.53 0.37
CA HIS A 17 -0.91 -6.76 0.04
C HIS A 17 -1.33 -5.83 -1.09
N LEU A 18 -2.07 -6.38 -2.04
CA LEU A 18 -2.71 -5.56 -3.07
C LEU A 18 -3.89 -4.83 -2.46
N ILE A 19 -3.94 -3.52 -2.69
CA ILE A 19 -5.03 -2.66 -2.19
C ILE A 19 -5.67 -1.82 -3.31
N THR A 20 -5.36 -2.13 -4.57
CA THR A 20 -5.80 -1.35 -5.73
C THR A 20 -7.32 -1.25 -5.78
N ASP A 21 -8.01 -2.37 -5.57
CA ASP A 21 -9.47 -2.39 -5.62
C ASP A 21 -10.10 -1.65 -4.44
N GLU A 22 -9.52 -1.74 -3.24
CA GLU A 22 -9.93 -0.97 -2.06
C GLU A 22 -9.82 0.53 -2.33
N VAL A 23 -8.71 0.97 -2.91
CA VAL A 23 -8.50 2.38 -3.29
C VAL A 23 -9.51 2.81 -4.34
N LEU A 24 -9.73 2.01 -5.41
CA LEU A 24 -10.67 2.34 -6.48
C LEU A 24 -12.13 2.39 -6.00
N ARG A 25 -12.54 1.46 -5.14
CA ARG A 25 -13.89 1.46 -4.54
C ARG A 25 -14.11 2.70 -3.67
N ASN A 26 -13.08 3.19 -2.99
CA ASN A 26 -13.20 4.33 -2.10
C ASN A 26 -12.95 5.68 -2.78
N THR A 27 -12.37 5.72 -3.97
CA THR A 27 -12.13 6.95 -4.76
C THR A 27 -13.26 7.22 -5.76
N GLU A 28 -14.48 7.31 -5.24
CA GLU A 28 -15.68 7.63 -6.04
C GLU A 28 -15.48 8.93 -6.85
N GLY A 29 -15.86 8.89 -8.12
CA GLY A 29 -15.73 10.02 -9.04
C GLY A 29 -14.39 10.13 -9.76
N ILE A 30 -13.36 9.32 -9.39
CA ILE A 30 -12.08 9.34 -10.11
C ILE A 30 -12.24 8.98 -11.60
N LYS A 31 -13.20 8.10 -11.92
CA LYS A 31 -13.55 7.72 -13.30
C LYS A 31 -14.06 8.89 -14.15
N ASN A 32 -14.53 9.98 -13.52
CA ASN A 32 -15.01 11.17 -14.22
C ASN A 32 -13.88 12.20 -14.45
N ILE A 33 -12.70 11.98 -13.88
CA ILE A 33 -11.53 12.86 -14.03
C ILE A 33 -10.69 12.34 -15.18
N LYS A 34 -10.59 13.11 -16.28
CA LYS A 34 -9.77 12.73 -17.44
C LYS A 34 -8.27 12.95 -17.19
N ILE A 35 -7.91 14.02 -16.49
CA ILE A 35 -6.53 14.42 -16.21
C ILE A 35 -6.49 14.99 -14.80
N GLY A 36 -5.55 14.52 -13.98
CA GLY A 36 -5.39 14.96 -12.60
C GLY A 36 -4.24 14.26 -11.89
N ILE A 37 -4.07 14.55 -10.60
CA ILE A 37 -3.10 13.91 -9.72
C ILE A 37 -3.86 13.31 -8.54
N LEU A 38 -3.58 12.05 -8.22
CA LEU A 38 -4.08 11.37 -7.03
C LEU A 38 -2.98 11.35 -5.97
N HIS A 39 -3.27 11.91 -4.80
CA HIS A 39 -2.41 11.79 -3.62
C HIS A 39 -3.02 10.74 -2.68
N LEU A 40 -2.27 9.67 -2.42
CA LEU A 40 -2.60 8.67 -1.41
C LEU A 40 -1.68 8.85 -0.21
N PHE A 41 -2.27 9.08 0.96
CA PHE A 41 -1.54 9.25 2.20
C PHE A 41 -2.01 8.24 3.23
N ILE A 42 -1.08 7.42 3.72
CA ILE A 42 -1.34 6.47 4.79
C ILE A 42 -1.11 7.14 6.15
N LYS A 43 -2.11 7.06 7.05
CA LYS A 43 -2.06 7.65 8.39
C LYS A 43 -1.48 6.69 9.45
N HIS A 44 -0.51 5.87 9.06
CA HIS A 44 0.15 4.88 9.91
C HIS A 44 1.67 4.97 9.76
N THR A 45 2.39 4.79 10.86
CA THR A 45 3.86 4.78 10.88
C THR A 45 4.45 3.37 10.70
N SER A 46 3.65 2.33 10.94
CA SER A 46 4.03 0.92 10.83
C SER A 46 3.71 0.28 9.48
N ALA A 47 3.25 1.07 8.50
CA ALA A 47 2.89 0.61 7.17
C ALA A 47 3.28 1.66 6.13
N SER A 48 3.43 1.24 4.88
CA SER A 48 3.80 2.11 3.76
C SER A 48 3.02 1.73 2.51
N LEU A 49 2.92 2.68 1.57
CA LEU A 49 2.36 2.46 0.25
C LEU A 49 3.51 2.33 -0.75
N THR A 50 3.41 1.36 -1.64
CA THR A 50 4.34 1.18 -2.75
C THR A 50 3.56 0.91 -4.04
N ILE A 51 4.18 1.19 -5.18
CA ILE A 51 3.66 0.86 -6.50
C ILE A 51 4.67 -0.10 -7.13
N ASN A 52 4.19 -1.27 -7.55
CA ASN A 52 5.03 -2.30 -8.14
C ASN A 52 4.23 -3.15 -9.14
N GLU A 53 4.89 -4.08 -9.82
CA GLU A 53 4.27 -5.05 -10.72
C GLU A 53 3.33 -6.00 -9.98
N ASP A 54 2.17 -6.29 -10.61
CA ASP A 54 1.14 -7.20 -10.11
C ASP A 54 0.81 -8.33 -11.11
N ALA A 55 1.68 -8.57 -12.10
CA ALA A 55 1.50 -9.64 -13.07
C ALA A 55 1.99 -10.99 -12.53
N ASP A 56 3.10 -10.97 -11.78
CA ASP A 56 3.70 -12.17 -11.19
C ASP A 56 3.50 -12.19 -9.67
N PRO A 57 2.75 -13.18 -9.12
CA PRO A 57 2.54 -13.30 -7.68
C PRO A 57 3.84 -13.52 -6.89
N THR A 58 4.91 -13.98 -7.53
CA THR A 58 6.22 -14.19 -6.87
C THR A 58 6.88 -12.86 -6.48
N VAL A 59 6.59 -11.75 -7.17
CA VAL A 59 7.13 -10.42 -6.85
C VAL A 59 6.87 -10.03 -5.40
N ARG A 60 5.67 -10.36 -4.87
CA ARG A 60 5.33 -10.09 -3.46
C ARG A 60 6.16 -10.93 -2.50
N ALA A 61 6.35 -12.21 -2.82
CA ALA A 61 7.13 -13.12 -1.99
C ALA A 61 8.63 -12.75 -2.00
N ASP A 62 9.15 -12.34 -3.15
CA ASP A 62 10.54 -11.89 -3.29
C ASP A 62 10.77 -10.57 -2.56
N PHE A 63 9.83 -9.62 -2.67
CA PHE A 63 9.89 -8.37 -1.91
C PHE A 63 9.88 -8.62 -0.41
N GLU A 64 8.99 -9.47 0.08
CA GLU A 64 8.93 -9.83 1.49
C GLU A 64 10.22 -10.51 1.94
N SER A 65 10.73 -11.46 1.16
CA SER A 65 11.97 -12.18 1.45
C SER A 65 13.18 -11.24 1.51
N HIS A 66 13.28 -10.30 0.57
CA HIS A 66 14.36 -9.33 0.54
C HIS A 66 14.26 -8.33 1.70
N PHE A 67 13.06 -7.84 2.02
CA PHE A 67 12.83 -6.98 3.19
C PHE A 67 13.19 -7.69 4.50
N ASN A 68 12.87 -8.97 4.61
CA ASN A 68 13.25 -9.79 5.77
C ASN A 68 14.75 -9.95 5.94
N GLN A 69 15.54 -9.79 4.87
CA GLN A 69 17.00 -9.81 4.94
C GLN A 69 17.59 -8.45 5.31
N ILE A 70 17.09 -7.36 4.70
CA ILE A 70 17.64 -6.01 4.92
C ILE A 70 17.18 -5.42 6.26
N VAL A 71 15.92 -5.63 6.61
CA VAL A 71 15.32 -5.12 7.86
C VAL A 71 14.57 -6.26 8.55
N PRO A 72 15.29 -7.19 9.18
CA PRO A 72 14.66 -8.33 9.85
C PRO A 72 13.81 -7.85 11.03
N GLU A 73 12.72 -8.54 11.30
CA GLU A 73 11.95 -8.28 12.52
C GLU A 73 12.71 -8.70 13.78
N ASN A 74 12.33 -8.10 14.91
CA ASN A 74 12.78 -8.51 16.24
C ASN A 74 14.32 -8.53 16.39
N GLN A 75 15.00 -7.60 15.74
CA GLN A 75 16.43 -7.42 15.95
C GLN A 75 16.72 -7.20 17.43
N PRO A 76 17.78 -7.81 18.00
CA PRO A 76 18.07 -7.74 19.43
C PRO A 76 18.23 -6.31 19.99
N TYR A 77 18.51 -5.35 19.12
CA TYR A 77 18.70 -3.94 19.48
C TYR A 77 17.43 -3.08 19.29
N TYR A 78 16.35 -3.64 18.72
CA TYR A 78 15.05 -2.97 18.70
C TYR A 78 14.53 -2.83 20.14
N LYS A 79 13.96 -1.67 20.45
CA LYS A 79 13.42 -1.32 21.77
C LYS A 79 11.90 -1.32 21.74
#